data_AF-A0AAE5FZK2-F1
#
_entry.id   AF-A0AAE5FZK2-F1
#
_cell.length_a   1.000
_cell.length_b   1.000
_cell.length_c   1.000
_cell.angle_alpha   90.00
_cell.angle_beta   90.00
_cell.angle_gamma   90.00
#
_symmetry.space_group_name_H-M   'P 1'
#
loop_
_entity.id
_entity.type
_entity.pdbx_description
1 polymer ?
#
loop_
_entity_poly.entity_id
_entity_poly.type
_entity_poly.pdbx_seq_one_letter_code
_entity_poly.pdbx_strand_id
1 'polypeptide(L)'
;MKNMARLGITLMLICAAAGLGLAAVYAKTSPVIEKRAQEDLLAAVRAAMPEAEEIIEETQDGETYWLGKKAGEIIGGAIKVSSTGFREPIELMVGFNAEGKVSSVVILSLNDTPGIGTRVNDKAWLDKFIGVENPMAVDAIAGATVSSSAVKGGVKKAVDFMATVVAPTETDGPIDIASVPDGTYTGKGLGLHELEVSVKVEGGRIVEVKVVRHEESPGIADPAIAGIPKKMVEENKIDVDAVSGATFTSEGIIEAVKDALRPFAQTSAKPALDISKIADGTYTATGLGLKELEVSVTVLDGKITEVKVVRHDESPGIADPALNGVPKAIVEKQSVKVDAVSGATFTSQGIMEAVEKALAGAPTK
;
A
#
# COMPACT_ATOMS: atom_id res chain seq x y z
N MET A 1 61.80 9.31 -23.14
CA MET A 1 60.73 8.34 -23.43
C MET A 1 60.82 7.05 -22.59
N LYS A 2 61.94 6.29 -22.57
CA LYS A 2 62.05 5.04 -21.77
C LYS A 2 61.73 5.19 -20.28
N ASN A 3 62.19 6.26 -19.63
CA ASN A 3 61.92 6.49 -18.20
C ASN A 3 60.44 6.84 -17.93
N MET A 4 59.79 7.60 -18.82
CA MET A 4 58.37 7.93 -18.70
C MET A 4 57.49 6.68 -18.89
N ALA A 5 57.83 5.83 -19.86
CA ALA A 5 57.16 4.54 -20.05
C ALA A 5 57.34 3.62 -18.83
N ARG A 6 58.54 3.59 -18.23
CA ARG A 6 58.82 2.80 -17.03
C ARG A 6 58.02 3.27 -15.81
N LEU A 7 57.91 4.57 -15.58
CA LEU A 7 57.07 5.11 -14.51
C LEU A 7 55.58 4.82 -14.75
N GLY A 8 55.09 4.98 -15.98
CA GLY A 8 53.70 4.67 -16.33
C GLY A 8 53.34 3.20 -16.10
N ILE A 9 54.21 2.27 -16.52
CA ILE A 9 54.02 0.83 -16.30
C ILE A 9 54.09 0.49 -14.81
N THR A 10 55.01 1.11 -14.06
CA THR A 10 55.14 0.88 -12.61
C THR A 10 53.87 1.32 -11.88
N LEU A 11 53.32 2.49 -12.21
CA LEU A 11 52.05 2.97 -11.64
C LEU A 11 50.88 2.05 -12.02
N MET A 12 50.79 1.63 -13.29
CA MET A 12 49.76 0.69 -13.75
C MET A 12 49.78 -0.61 -12.95
N LEU A 13 50.97 -1.17 -12.70
CA LEU A 13 51.12 -2.40 -11.91
C LEU A 13 50.73 -2.21 -10.44
N ILE A 14 51.09 -1.08 -9.84
CA ILE A 14 50.68 -0.76 -8.46
C ILE A 14 49.17 -0.60 -8.37
N CYS A 15 48.55 0.16 -9.27
CA CYS A 15 47.10 0.33 -9.32
C CYS A 15 46.37 -0.99 -9.57
N ALA A 16 46.90 -1.84 -10.45
CA ALA A 16 46.34 -3.17 -10.71
C ALA A 16 46.41 -4.06 -9.46
N ALA A 17 47.56 -4.08 -8.77
CA ALA A 17 47.73 -4.85 -7.54
C ALA A 17 46.81 -4.35 -6.41
N ALA A 18 46.70 -3.02 -6.24
CA ALA A 18 45.80 -2.41 -5.26
C ALA A 18 44.33 -2.69 -5.59
N GLY A 19 43.93 -2.57 -6.86
CA GLY A 19 42.58 -2.86 -7.33
C GLY A 19 42.20 -4.33 -7.13
N LEU A 20 43.11 -5.26 -7.45
CA LEU A 20 42.91 -6.69 -7.21
C LEU A 20 42.82 -7.01 -5.71
N GLY A 21 43.66 -6.37 -4.88
CA GLY A 21 43.59 -6.51 -3.43
C GLY A 21 42.24 -6.04 -2.87
N LEU A 22 41.78 -4.86 -3.27
CA LEU A 22 40.48 -4.33 -2.86
C LEU A 22 39.32 -5.20 -3.35
N ALA A 23 39.36 -5.65 -4.60
CA ALA A 23 38.34 -6.53 -5.18
C ALA A 23 38.27 -7.88 -4.46
N ALA A 24 39.42 -8.47 -4.10
CA ALA A 24 39.47 -9.73 -3.36
C ALA A 24 38.93 -9.58 -1.93
N VAL A 25 39.25 -8.47 -1.25
CA VAL A 25 38.69 -8.14 0.07
C VAL A 25 37.18 -7.98 -0.05
N TYR A 26 36.70 -7.13 -0.97
CA TYR A 26 35.27 -6.90 -1.21
C TYR A 26 34.53 -8.20 -1.51
N ALA A 27 35.03 -9.03 -2.43
CA ALA A 27 34.41 -10.29 -2.82
C ALA A 27 34.26 -11.27 -1.64
N LYS A 28 35.16 -11.21 -0.66
CA LYS A 28 35.10 -12.06 0.53
C LYS A 28 34.25 -11.45 1.65
N THR A 29 34.19 -10.13 1.77
CA THR A 29 33.45 -9.44 2.83
C THR A 29 32.00 -9.16 2.48
N SER A 30 31.67 -8.84 1.22
CA SER A 30 30.28 -8.55 0.76
C SER A 30 29.26 -9.62 1.18
N PRO A 31 29.47 -10.93 0.91
CA PRO A 31 28.47 -11.94 1.26
C PRO A 31 28.26 -12.09 2.77
N VAL A 32 29.29 -11.81 3.58
CA VAL A 32 29.18 -11.84 5.05
C VAL A 32 28.40 -10.62 5.56
N ILE A 33 28.63 -9.45 4.96
CA ILE A 33 27.92 -8.22 5.29
C ILE A 33 26.44 -8.34 4.93
N GLU A 34 26.12 -8.83 3.73
CA GLU A 34 24.75 -9.06 3.28
C GLU A 34 24.00 -10.05 4.18
N LYS A 35 24.65 -11.17 4.54
CA LYS A 35 24.06 -12.15 5.45
C LYS A 35 23.76 -11.55 6.83
N ARG A 36 24.70 -10.76 7.38
CA ARG A 36 24.50 -10.07 8.66
C ARG A 36 23.38 -9.04 8.58
N ALA A 37 23.33 -8.26 7.50
CA ALA A 37 22.26 -7.30 7.27
C ALA A 37 20.89 -7.98 7.19
N GLN A 38 20.79 -9.17 6.56
CA GLN A 38 19.56 -9.96 6.54
C GLN A 38 19.20 -10.52 7.93
N GLU A 39 20.17 -11.01 8.71
CA GLU A 39 19.94 -11.47 10.08
C GLU A 39 19.43 -10.32 10.97
N ASP A 40 20.05 -9.15 10.88
CA ASP A 40 19.68 -7.95 11.64
C ASP A 40 18.30 -7.42 11.21
N LEU A 41 18.01 -7.44 9.91
CA LEU A 41 16.69 -7.07 9.36
C LEU A 41 15.60 -7.99 9.89
N LEU A 42 15.80 -9.32 9.80
CA LEU A 42 14.82 -10.29 10.28
C LEU A 42 14.63 -10.18 11.79
N ALA A 43 15.71 -9.92 12.54
CA ALA A 43 15.62 -9.68 13.98
C ALA A 43 14.79 -8.42 14.29
N ALA A 44 14.97 -7.34 13.52
CA ALA A 44 14.19 -6.12 13.67
C ALA A 44 12.70 -6.33 13.33
N VAL A 45 12.39 -7.07 12.25
CA VAL A 45 11.01 -7.41 11.88
C VAL A 45 10.34 -8.25 12.98
N ARG A 46 11.04 -9.23 13.55
CA ARG A 46 10.55 -10.03 14.68
C ARG A 46 10.39 -9.22 15.96
N ALA A 47 11.30 -8.28 16.23
CA ALA A 47 11.18 -7.38 17.36
C ALA A 47 9.98 -6.43 17.21
N ALA A 48 9.66 -6.04 15.97
CA ALA A 48 8.50 -5.22 15.67
C ALA A 48 7.16 -5.99 15.78
N MET A 49 7.19 -7.31 15.55
CA MET A 49 6.01 -8.19 15.59
C MET A 49 6.29 -9.46 16.42
N PRO A 50 6.47 -9.33 17.75
CA PRO A 50 6.89 -10.44 18.60
C PRO A 50 5.85 -11.56 18.72
N GLU A 51 4.59 -11.25 18.43
CA GLU A 51 3.48 -12.21 18.50
C GLU A 51 3.20 -12.97 17.19
N ALA A 52 3.92 -12.65 16.11
CA ALA A 52 3.69 -13.25 14.81
C ALA A 52 4.28 -14.68 14.73
N GLU A 53 3.45 -15.63 14.31
CA GLU A 53 3.86 -17.01 14.02
C GLU A 53 4.44 -17.13 12.62
N GLU A 54 3.92 -16.35 11.68
CA GLU A 54 4.37 -16.28 10.30
C GLU A 54 4.64 -14.83 9.90
N ILE A 55 5.71 -14.59 9.14
CA ILE A 55 6.08 -13.27 8.63
C ILE A 55 6.16 -13.37 7.11
N ILE A 56 5.39 -12.53 6.42
CA ILE A 56 5.34 -12.47 4.96
C ILE A 56 6.01 -11.19 4.53
N GLU A 57 6.95 -11.27 3.59
CA GLU A 57 7.61 -10.10 2.99
C GLU A 57 6.90 -9.73 1.69
N GLU A 58 6.58 -8.45 1.54
CA GLU A 58 5.96 -7.89 0.35
C GLU A 58 6.65 -6.58 -0.04
N THR A 59 6.44 -6.16 -1.29
CA THR A 59 7.03 -4.92 -1.82
C THR A 59 5.98 -4.18 -2.63
N GLN A 60 5.74 -2.92 -2.26
CA GLN A 60 4.78 -2.03 -2.92
C GLN A 60 5.42 -0.65 -3.07
N ASP A 61 5.25 -0.02 -4.23
CA ASP A 61 5.82 1.30 -4.57
C ASP A 61 7.34 1.43 -4.32
N GLY A 62 8.07 0.32 -4.42
CA GLY A 62 9.52 0.27 -4.19
C GLY A 62 9.92 0.24 -2.71
N GLU A 63 8.98 0.16 -1.78
CA GLU A 63 9.20 -0.01 -0.35
C GLU A 63 8.91 -1.46 0.06
N THR A 64 9.78 -2.02 0.90
CA THR A 64 9.62 -3.39 1.43
C THR A 64 8.94 -3.34 2.79
N TYR A 65 7.89 -4.14 2.94
CA TYR A 65 7.16 -4.31 4.19
C TYR A 65 6.96 -5.79 4.52
N TRP A 66 6.63 -6.04 5.78
CA TRP A 66 6.39 -7.36 6.32
C TRP A 66 5.04 -7.38 7.01
N LEU A 67 4.28 -8.46 6.84
CA LEU A 67 3.02 -8.71 7.54
C LEU A 67 3.20 -9.88 8.50
N GLY A 68 2.83 -9.67 9.76
CA GLY A 68 2.86 -10.70 10.79
C GLY A 68 1.50 -11.37 10.92
N LYS A 69 1.46 -12.70 10.83
CA LYS A 69 0.26 -13.51 11.00
C LYS A 69 0.33 -14.40 12.24
N LYS A 70 -0.81 -14.62 12.87
CA LYS A 70 -1.00 -15.57 13.97
C LYS A 70 -2.33 -16.28 13.76
N ALA A 71 -2.34 -17.60 13.77
CA ALA A 71 -3.54 -18.40 13.47
C ALA A 71 -4.25 -18.03 12.14
N GLY A 72 -3.51 -17.53 11.14
CA GLY A 72 -4.05 -17.14 9.83
C GLY A 72 -4.57 -15.70 9.72
N GLU A 73 -4.62 -14.95 10.83
CA GLU A 73 -5.03 -13.54 10.85
C GLU A 73 -3.81 -12.62 10.89
N ILE A 74 -3.89 -11.46 10.22
CA ILE A 74 -2.85 -10.43 10.27
C ILE A 74 -2.97 -9.70 11.61
N ILE A 75 -1.91 -9.78 12.42
CA ILE A 75 -1.87 -9.17 13.76
C ILE A 75 -1.00 -7.90 13.80
N GLY A 76 -0.34 -7.57 12.70
CA GLY A 76 0.50 -6.38 12.56
C GLY A 76 1.34 -6.40 11.30
N GLY A 77 2.10 -5.34 11.11
CA GLY A 77 3.04 -5.20 10.00
C GLY A 77 4.31 -4.48 10.41
N ALA A 78 5.32 -4.48 9.56
CA ALA A 78 6.50 -3.65 9.72
C ALA A 78 6.95 -3.14 8.36
N ILE A 79 7.50 -1.94 8.28
CA ILE A 79 8.02 -1.37 7.03
C ILE A 79 9.43 -0.84 7.26
N LYS A 80 10.31 -1.11 6.31
CA LYS A 80 11.61 -0.46 6.25
C LYS A 80 11.48 0.83 5.47
N VAL A 81 11.82 1.97 6.09
CA VAL A 81 11.84 3.28 5.44
C VAL A 81 13.20 3.93 5.55
N SER A 82 13.56 4.68 4.53
CA SER A 82 14.77 5.50 4.50
C SER A 82 14.42 6.99 4.57
N SER A 83 15.15 7.73 5.42
CA SER A 83 14.96 9.16 5.64
C SER A 83 16.29 9.91 5.55
N THR A 84 16.26 11.16 5.09
CA THR A 84 17.47 11.97 4.91
C THR A 84 18.05 12.39 6.27
N GLY A 85 19.14 11.73 6.70
CA GLY A 85 19.88 12.07 7.91
C GLY A 85 20.89 13.21 7.72
N PHE A 86 21.69 13.50 8.75
CA PHE A 86 22.67 14.59 8.72
C PHE A 86 23.88 14.32 7.82
N ARG A 87 24.36 13.07 7.78
CA ARG A 87 25.51 12.65 6.93
C ARG A 87 25.09 11.64 5.87
N GLU A 88 24.41 10.61 6.30
CA GLU A 88 23.87 9.54 5.47
C GLU A 88 22.39 9.33 5.77
N PRO A 89 21.65 8.65 4.88
CA PRO A 89 20.29 8.25 5.16
C PRO A 89 20.19 7.42 6.45
N ILE A 90 19.14 7.68 7.23
CA ILE A 90 18.79 6.87 8.39
C ILE A 90 17.78 5.83 7.93
N GLU A 91 18.13 4.56 8.10
CA GLU A 91 17.22 3.45 7.85
C GLU A 91 16.46 3.08 9.12
N LEU A 92 15.15 3.02 9.01
CA LEU A 92 14.22 2.76 10.11
C LEU A 92 13.38 1.53 9.77
N MET A 93 13.10 0.71 10.78
CA MET A 93 12.02 -0.26 10.77
C MET A 93 10.91 0.28 11.66
N VAL A 94 9.71 0.43 11.11
CA VAL A 94 8.53 0.90 11.84
C VAL A 94 7.51 -0.23 11.87
N GLY A 95 7.20 -0.70 13.07
CA GLY A 95 6.17 -1.71 13.30
C GLY A 95 4.80 -1.09 13.53
N PHE A 96 3.76 -1.82 13.13
CA PHE A 96 2.36 -1.48 13.24
C PHE A 96 1.58 -2.63 13.86
N ASN A 97 0.55 -2.31 14.63
CA ASN A 97 -0.42 -3.29 15.12
C ASN A 97 -1.52 -3.55 14.08
N ALA A 98 -2.46 -4.45 14.39
CA ALA A 98 -3.58 -4.79 13.51
C ALA A 98 -4.47 -3.57 13.15
N GLU A 99 -4.53 -2.55 14.01
CA GLU A 99 -5.28 -1.31 13.76
C GLU A 99 -4.48 -0.27 12.94
N GLY A 100 -3.28 -0.60 12.45
CA GLY A 100 -2.45 0.32 11.68
C GLY A 100 -1.79 1.42 12.52
N LYS A 101 -1.78 1.30 13.84
CA LYS A 101 -1.06 2.22 14.75
C LYS A 101 0.37 1.75 14.95
N VAL A 102 1.29 2.72 15.07
CA VAL A 102 2.71 2.44 15.33
C VAL A 102 2.85 1.65 16.64
N SER A 103 3.43 0.46 16.57
CA SER A 103 3.71 -0.43 17.70
C SER A 103 5.17 -0.40 18.12
N SER A 104 6.08 -0.10 17.20
CA SER A 104 7.52 -0.04 17.45
C SER A 104 8.25 0.81 16.41
N VAL A 105 9.40 1.36 16.81
CA VAL A 105 10.34 2.04 15.90
C VAL A 105 11.74 1.57 16.26
N VAL A 106 12.48 1.09 15.27
CA VAL A 106 13.85 0.61 15.42
C VAL A 106 14.71 1.27 14.35
N ILE A 107 15.87 1.83 14.74
CA ILE A 107 16.83 2.33 13.77
C ILE A 107 17.76 1.19 13.35
N LEU A 108 17.77 0.88 12.06
CA LEU A 108 18.61 -0.17 11.47
C LEU A 108 20.00 0.36 11.15
N SER A 109 20.08 1.59 10.64
CA SER A 109 21.33 2.24 10.26
C SER A 109 21.31 3.71 10.66
N LEU A 110 22.35 4.13 11.37
CA LEU A 110 22.54 5.50 11.82
C LEU A 110 24.01 5.89 11.74
N ASN A 111 24.33 6.77 10.81
CA ASN A 111 25.65 7.37 10.73
C ASN A 111 25.57 8.87 11.07
N ASP A 112 25.75 9.17 12.35
CA ASP A 112 25.68 10.53 12.88
C ASP A 112 26.77 10.79 13.92
N THR A 113 26.88 12.02 14.38
CA THR A 113 27.87 12.47 15.36
C THR A 113 27.62 11.76 16.70
N PRO A 114 28.60 10.97 17.21
CA PRO A 114 28.47 10.29 18.49
C PRO A 114 28.17 11.27 19.63
N GLY A 115 27.19 10.95 20.48
CA GLY A 115 26.77 11.77 21.62
C GLY A 115 25.83 12.95 21.27
N ILE A 116 25.59 13.23 19.99
CA ILE A 116 24.63 14.26 19.55
C ILE A 116 23.51 13.60 18.74
N GLY A 117 23.73 13.35 17.45
CA GLY A 117 22.72 12.80 16.56
C GLY A 117 22.37 11.34 16.88
N THR A 118 23.34 10.58 17.40
CA THR A 118 23.14 9.17 17.84
C THR A 118 22.13 9.01 18.98
N ARG A 119 21.77 10.09 19.68
CA ARG A 119 20.77 10.07 20.76
C ARG A 119 19.36 9.72 20.27
N VAL A 120 19.09 9.82 18.97
CA VAL A 120 17.80 9.39 18.39
C VAL A 120 17.59 7.87 18.44
N ASN A 121 18.66 7.10 18.71
CA ASN A 121 18.58 5.66 18.95
C ASN A 121 18.30 5.29 20.43
N ASP A 122 17.98 6.28 21.26
CA ASP A 122 17.53 6.02 22.61
C ASP A 122 16.11 5.42 22.61
N LYS A 123 15.97 4.25 23.24
CA LYS A 123 14.69 3.53 23.27
C LYS A 123 13.57 4.37 23.90
N ALA A 124 13.84 5.11 24.97
CA ALA A 124 12.81 5.90 25.65
C ALA A 124 12.31 7.07 24.78
N TRP A 125 13.15 7.58 23.87
CA TRP A 125 12.72 8.54 22.87
C TRP A 125 11.94 7.89 21.72
N LEU A 126 12.40 6.75 21.20
CA LEU A 126 11.71 6.01 20.13
C LEU A 126 10.32 5.49 20.57
N ASP A 127 10.17 5.08 21.83
CA ASP A 127 8.90 4.63 22.38
C ASP A 127 7.83 5.74 22.36
N LYS A 128 8.22 7.03 22.26
CA LYS A 128 7.27 8.15 22.15
C LYS A 128 6.48 8.15 20.84
N PHE A 129 6.89 7.39 19.82
CA PHE A 129 6.17 7.28 18.56
C PHE A 129 5.06 6.23 18.61
N ILE A 130 5.02 5.38 19.64
CA ILE A 130 4.04 4.32 19.78
C ILE A 130 2.64 4.92 19.96
N GLY A 131 1.69 4.50 19.13
CA GLY A 131 0.30 4.94 19.17
C GLY A 131 0.06 6.40 18.77
N VAL A 132 1.07 7.14 18.32
CA VAL A 132 0.94 8.54 17.94
C VAL A 132 0.40 8.67 16.52
N GLU A 133 -0.71 9.41 16.37
CA GLU A 133 -1.32 9.70 15.07
C GLU A 133 -0.49 10.68 14.23
N ASN A 134 0.17 11.64 14.87
CA ASN A 134 1.03 12.62 14.20
C ASN A 134 2.48 12.51 14.69
N PRO A 135 3.34 11.71 14.02
CA PRO A 135 4.76 11.58 14.37
C PRO A 135 5.52 12.92 14.38
N MET A 136 5.05 13.92 13.63
CA MET A 136 5.66 15.24 13.58
C MET A 136 5.43 16.05 14.87
N ALA A 137 4.50 15.64 15.74
CA ALA A 137 4.25 16.28 17.03
C ALA A 137 5.22 15.83 18.14
N VAL A 138 5.95 14.72 17.95
CA VAL A 138 6.93 14.23 18.96
C VAL A 138 8.06 15.24 19.14
N ASP A 139 8.43 15.53 20.39
CA ASP A 139 9.50 16.48 20.69
C ASP A 139 10.85 16.03 20.11
N ALA A 140 11.53 16.96 19.44
CA ALA A 140 12.90 16.74 18.97
C ALA A 140 13.89 16.70 20.15
N ILE A 141 14.98 15.94 20.00
CA ILE A 141 16.06 15.93 20.99
C ILE A 141 16.86 17.23 20.84
N ALA A 142 16.95 17.99 21.93
CA ALA A 142 17.72 19.24 21.96
C ALA A 142 19.18 19.02 21.52
N GLY A 143 19.64 19.81 20.54
CA GLY A 143 20.97 19.70 19.95
C GLY A 143 21.11 18.64 18.83
N ALA A 144 20.08 17.81 18.61
CA ALA A 144 20.05 16.78 17.57
C ALA A 144 18.85 16.97 16.62
N THR A 145 18.53 18.22 16.29
CA THR A 145 17.30 18.59 15.55
C THR A 145 17.26 17.99 14.14
N VAL A 146 18.38 17.90 13.43
CA VAL A 146 18.42 17.32 12.08
C VAL A 146 18.08 15.83 12.12
N SER A 147 18.78 15.06 12.96
CA SER A 147 18.55 13.62 13.14
C SER A 147 17.16 13.34 13.70
N SER A 148 16.68 14.18 14.63
CA SER A 148 15.32 14.06 15.19
C SER A 148 14.26 14.25 14.10
N SER A 149 14.40 15.27 13.25
CA SER A 149 13.48 15.53 12.14
C SER A 149 13.51 14.43 11.09
N ALA A 150 14.69 13.84 10.83
CA ALA A 150 14.84 12.70 9.93
C ALA A 150 14.05 11.48 10.45
N VAL A 151 14.21 11.12 11.73
CA VAL A 151 13.45 10.01 12.33
C VAL A 151 11.95 10.31 12.34
N LYS A 152 11.53 11.50 12.76
CA LYS A 152 10.12 11.92 12.74
C LYS A 152 9.52 11.83 11.34
N GLY A 153 10.26 12.30 10.32
CA GLY A 153 9.85 12.24 8.92
C GLY A 153 9.78 10.82 8.38
N GLY A 154 10.74 9.96 8.75
CA GLY A 154 10.73 8.54 8.41
C GLY A 154 9.52 7.81 9.02
N VAL A 155 9.24 8.01 10.31
CA VAL A 155 8.05 7.44 10.96
C VAL A 155 6.78 7.97 10.30
N LYS A 156 6.70 9.27 9.96
CA LYS A 156 5.57 9.81 9.20
C LYS A 156 5.41 9.13 7.84
N LYS A 157 6.50 8.95 7.08
CA LYS A 157 6.48 8.24 5.80
C LYS A 157 5.96 6.81 5.95
N ALA A 158 6.38 6.11 6.99
CA ALA A 158 5.90 4.77 7.31
C ALA A 158 4.40 4.77 7.63
N VAL A 159 3.91 5.74 8.43
CA VAL A 159 2.48 5.89 8.72
C VAL A 159 1.69 6.19 7.46
N ASP A 160 2.17 7.09 6.60
CA ASP A 160 1.51 7.42 5.32
C ASP A 160 1.45 6.19 4.40
N PHE A 161 2.53 5.41 4.31
CA PHE A 161 2.56 4.18 3.52
C PHE A 161 1.69 3.09 4.13
N MET A 162 1.68 2.93 5.45
CA MET A 162 0.79 1.96 6.08
C MET A 162 -0.67 2.38 5.90
N ALA A 163 -0.97 3.68 5.84
CA ALA A 163 -2.28 4.16 5.44
C ALA A 163 -2.63 3.88 3.97
N THR A 164 -1.68 3.54 3.09
CA THR A 164 -1.95 3.06 1.72
C THR A 164 -1.98 1.53 1.63
N VAL A 165 -1.22 0.83 2.48
CA VAL A 165 -1.04 -0.65 2.46
C VAL A 165 -1.96 -1.39 3.44
N VAL A 166 -2.42 -0.76 4.51
CA VAL A 166 -3.54 -1.20 5.38
C VAL A 166 -4.87 -0.60 4.92
N ALA A 167 -4.85 0.36 3.99
CA ALA A 167 -6.01 0.71 3.18
C ALA A 167 -6.29 -0.19 1.95
N PRO A 168 -6.17 -1.53 2.04
CA PRO A 168 -7.06 -2.43 1.33
C PRO A 168 -8.15 -2.95 2.27
N THR A 169 -8.33 -2.40 3.48
CA THR A 169 -9.71 -2.19 3.92
C THR A 169 -10.21 -0.95 3.21
N GLU A 170 -10.74 -1.15 2.00
CA GLU A 170 -11.79 -0.26 1.51
C GLU A 170 -12.83 -0.16 2.64
N THR A 171 -12.80 0.92 3.40
CA THR A 171 -13.96 1.42 4.15
C THR A 171 -14.97 1.97 3.14
N ASP A 172 -15.31 1.16 2.13
CA ASP A 172 -16.41 1.36 1.19
C ASP A 172 -17.55 0.38 1.51
N GLY A 173 -17.53 -0.15 2.74
CA GLY A 173 -18.66 -0.84 3.30
C GLY A 173 -19.88 0.07 3.40
N PRO A 174 -21.09 -0.50 3.37
CA PRO A 174 -22.31 0.30 3.47
C PRO A 174 -22.25 1.17 4.73
N ILE A 175 -22.29 2.48 4.54
CA ILE A 175 -22.36 3.45 5.62
C ILE A 175 -23.81 3.46 6.10
N ASP A 176 -24.05 2.93 7.30
CA ASP A 176 -25.35 3.06 7.95
C ASP A 176 -25.47 4.44 8.59
N ILE A 177 -26.20 5.33 7.91
CA ILE A 177 -26.42 6.72 8.34
C ILE A 177 -27.01 6.79 9.75
N ALA A 178 -27.78 5.77 10.18
CA ALA A 178 -28.36 5.72 11.51
C ALA A 178 -27.30 5.55 12.64
N SER A 179 -26.12 5.05 12.29
CA SER A 179 -25.00 4.84 13.22
C SER A 179 -24.02 6.01 13.28
N VAL A 180 -24.16 6.98 12.37
CA VAL A 180 -23.30 8.17 12.33
C VAL A 180 -23.71 9.13 13.46
N PRO A 181 -22.78 9.53 14.35
CA PRO A 181 -23.06 10.51 15.38
C PRO A 181 -23.48 11.86 14.79
N ASP A 182 -24.31 12.59 15.54
CA ASP A 182 -24.72 13.94 15.16
C ASP A 182 -23.48 14.85 15.05
N GLY A 183 -23.33 15.53 13.92
CA GLY A 183 -22.12 16.26 13.63
C GLY A 183 -22.09 16.86 12.22
N THR A 184 -21.02 17.60 11.93
CA THR A 184 -20.72 18.11 10.60
C THR A 184 -19.38 17.55 10.17
N TYR A 185 -19.39 16.88 9.02
CA TYR A 185 -18.26 16.16 8.46
C TYR A 185 -17.86 16.79 7.14
N THR A 186 -16.58 16.78 6.81
CA THR A 186 -16.04 17.33 5.57
C THR A 186 -15.32 16.22 4.82
N GLY A 187 -15.56 16.14 3.52
CA GLY A 187 -14.92 15.15 2.66
C GLY A 187 -14.63 15.71 1.28
N LYS A 188 -13.75 15.00 0.58
CA LYS A 188 -13.25 15.38 -0.73
C LYS A 188 -13.54 14.29 -1.74
N GLY A 189 -13.86 14.69 -2.96
CA GLY A 189 -14.11 13.77 -4.05
C GLY A 189 -13.60 14.33 -5.37
N LEU A 190 -13.45 13.44 -6.35
CA LEU A 190 -12.89 13.78 -7.64
C LEU A 190 -13.97 13.75 -8.71
N GLY A 191 -14.36 14.92 -9.19
CA GLY A 191 -15.16 15.06 -10.40
C GLY A 191 -14.28 15.23 -11.64
N LEU A 192 -14.55 16.26 -12.45
CA LEU A 192 -13.57 16.74 -13.43
C LEU A 192 -12.39 17.42 -12.71
N HIS A 193 -12.65 18.00 -11.55
CA HIS A 193 -11.65 18.57 -10.64
C HIS A 193 -11.97 18.17 -9.19
N GLU A 194 -11.02 18.40 -8.28
CA GLU A 194 -11.24 18.17 -6.85
C GLU A 194 -12.37 19.08 -6.34
N LEU A 195 -13.29 18.51 -5.56
CA LEU A 195 -14.36 19.24 -4.88
C LEU A 195 -14.46 18.81 -3.42
N GLU A 196 -14.96 19.72 -2.59
CA GLU A 196 -15.07 19.56 -1.13
C GLU A 196 -16.52 19.76 -0.72
N VAL A 197 -17.03 18.84 0.11
CA VAL A 197 -18.39 18.86 0.63
C VAL A 197 -18.41 18.90 2.15
N SER A 198 -19.47 19.48 2.70
CA SER A 198 -19.82 19.45 4.11
C SER A 198 -21.15 18.73 4.29
N VAL A 199 -21.16 17.71 5.12
CA VAL A 199 -22.30 16.83 5.40
C VAL A 199 -22.68 16.99 6.86
N LYS A 200 -23.93 17.39 7.12
CA LYS A 200 -24.49 17.50 8.46
C LYS A 200 -25.42 16.32 8.73
N VAL A 201 -25.14 15.58 9.80
CA VAL A 201 -25.97 14.47 10.28
C VAL A 201 -26.59 14.87 11.62
N GLU A 202 -27.91 14.68 11.78
CA GLU A 202 -28.61 14.81 13.06
C GLU A 202 -29.69 13.73 13.19
N GLY A 203 -29.79 13.10 14.36
CA GLY A 203 -30.77 12.04 14.64
C GLY A 203 -30.63 10.83 13.73
N GLY A 204 -29.40 10.50 13.28
CA GLY A 204 -29.14 9.39 12.37
C GLY A 204 -29.66 9.61 10.94
N ARG A 205 -29.75 10.87 10.50
CA ARG A 205 -30.16 11.26 9.14
C ARG A 205 -29.29 12.38 8.59
N ILE A 206 -29.10 12.39 7.28
CA ILE A 206 -28.44 13.49 6.58
C ILE A 206 -29.41 14.67 6.51
N VAL A 207 -29.11 15.74 7.24
CA VAL A 207 -29.95 16.95 7.30
C VAL A 207 -29.52 17.97 6.25
N GLU A 208 -28.22 18.00 5.93
CA GLU A 208 -27.68 18.97 4.99
C GLU A 208 -26.44 18.43 4.29
N VAL A 209 -26.34 18.65 2.98
CA VAL A 209 -25.11 18.45 2.21
C VAL A 209 -24.84 19.75 1.45
N LYS A 210 -23.63 20.28 1.56
CA LYS A 210 -23.19 21.52 0.90
C LYS A 210 -21.89 21.29 0.17
N VAL A 211 -21.82 21.68 -1.09
CA VAL A 211 -20.54 21.79 -1.81
C VAL A 211 -19.87 23.09 -1.34
N VAL A 212 -18.78 22.97 -0.58
CA VAL A 212 -18.05 24.09 0.03
C VAL A 212 -17.08 24.71 -0.96
N ARG A 213 -16.44 23.87 -1.77
CA ARG A 213 -15.48 24.27 -2.80
C ARG A 213 -15.59 23.35 -4.00
N HIS A 214 -15.55 23.90 -5.21
CA HIS A 214 -15.43 23.12 -6.45
C HIS A 214 -14.75 23.95 -7.52
N GLU A 215 -14.08 23.29 -8.47
CA GLU A 215 -13.49 23.90 -9.67
C GLU A 215 -14.11 23.33 -10.96
N GLU A 216 -15.34 22.82 -10.83
CA GLU A 216 -16.11 22.19 -11.90
C GLU A 216 -16.57 23.15 -13.00
N SER A 217 -16.92 22.60 -14.17
CA SER A 217 -17.30 23.37 -15.37
C SER A 217 -18.61 24.15 -15.17
N PRO A 218 -18.60 25.50 -15.19
CA PRO A 218 -19.80 26.32 -14.98
C PRO A 218 -20.90 25.99 -16.00
N GLY A 219 -22.15 25.90 -15.55
CA GLY A 219 -23.32 25.63 -16.40
C GLY A 219 -23.54 24.15 -16.76
N ILE A 220 -22.49 23.31 -16.72
CA ILE A 220 -22.60 21.86 -16.92
C ILE A 220 -22.72 21.14 -15.58
N ALA A 221 -21.96 21.59 -14.58
CA ALA A 221 -21.92 21.00 -13.25
C ALA A 221 -23.05 21.47 -12.33
N ASP A 222 -23.65 22.63 -12.61
CA ASP A 222 -24.68 23.26 -11.78
C ASP A 222 -25.86 22.33 -11.42
N PRO A 223 -26.37 21.49 -12.35
CA PRO A 223 -27.42 20.52 -12.03
C PRO A 223 -26.98 19.46 -11.02
N ALA A 224 -25.73 19.00 -11.06
CA ALA A 224 -25.19 18.04 -10.10
C ALA A 224 -24.93 18.71 -8.74
N ILE A 225 -24.31 19.89 -8.73
CA ILE A 225 -23.99 20.66 -7.52
C ILE A 225 -25.25 21.03 -6.74
N ALA A 226 -26.34 21.37 -7.43
CA ALA A 226 -27.61 21.71 -6.78
C ALA A 226 -28.51 20.48 -6.54
N GLY A 227 -28.40 19.45 -7.37
CA GLY A 227 -29.31 18.31 -7.41
C GLY A 227 -28.90 17.15 -6.50
N ILE A 228 -27.63 16.72 -6.55
CA ILE A 228 -27.14 15.57 -5.79
C ILE A 228 -27.27 15.79 -4.28
N PRO A 229 -26.83 16.94 -3.71
CA PRO A 229 -27.02 17.21 -2.28
C PRO A 229 -28.49 17.15 -1.83
N LYS A 230 -29.42 17.64 -2.66
CA LYS A 230 -30.85 17.59 -2.35
C LYS A 230 -31.38 16.16 -2.35
N LYS A 231 -31.04 15.37 -3.37
CA LYS A 231 -31.44 13.96 -3.45
C LYS A 231 -30.95 13.15 -2.26
N MET A 232 -29.70 13.37 -1.83
CA MET A 232 -29.13 12.66 -0.68
C MET A 232 -29.89 12.95 0.62
N VAL A 233 -30.30 14.20 0.84
CA VAL A 233 -31.09 14.62 2.00
C VAL A 233 -32.53 14.07 1.90
N GLU A 234 -33.15 14.14 0.73
CA GLU A 234 -34.54 13.69 0.52
C GLU A 234 -34.68 12.17 0.63
N GLU A 235 -33.77 11.41 0.04
CA GLU A 235 -33.77 9.95 0.05
C GLU A 235 -33.11 9.36 1.28
N ASN A 236 -32.37 10.17 2.05
CA ASN A 236 -31.49 9.76 3.14
C ASN A 236 -30.59 8.59 2.70
N LYS A 237 -29.93 8.77 1.55
CA LYS A 237 -28.99 7.81 0.93
C LYS A 237 -27.76 8.55 0.47
N ILE A 238 -26.61 7.90 0.61
CA ILE A 238 -25.32 8.42 0.11
C ILE A 238 -25.19 8.12 -1.37
N ASP A 239 -25.58 6.91 -1.79
CA ASP A 239 -25.57 6.50 -3.19
C ASP A 239 -26.91 6.88 -3.85
N VAL A 240 -26.85 7.87 -4.74
CA VAL A 240 -28.00 8.44 -5.44
C VAL A 240 -27.70 8.55 -6.93
N ASP A 241 -28.73 8.49 -7.77
CA ASP A 241 -28.54 8.52 -9.22
C ASP A 241 -27.87 9.81 -9.70
N ALA A 242 -26.80 9.64 -10.47
CA ALA A 242 -26.07 10.71 -11.15
C ALA A 242 -27.00 11.56 -12.03
N VAL A 243 -26.67 12.85 -12.17
CA VAL A 243 -27.43 13.76 -13.03
C VAL A 243 -26.96 13.61 -14.48
N SER A 244 -27.92 13.41 -15.39
CA SER A 244 -27.65 13.30 -16.82
C SER A 244 -26.91 14.53 -17.35
N GLY A 245 -25.74 14.30 -17.98
CA GLY A 245 -24.87 15.35 -18.51
C GLY A 245 -23.86 15.94 -17.52
N ALA A 246 -23.88 15.48 -16.26
CA ALA A 246 -22.96 15.92 -15.21
C ALA A 246 -22.47 14.71 -14.38
N THR A 247 -22.16 13.60 -15.05
CA THR A 247 -21.80 12.31 -14.42
C THR A 247 -20.57 12.44 -13.53
N PHE A 248 -19.46 12.97 -14.06
CA PHE A 248 -18.21 13.15 -13.30
C PHE A 248 -18.42 13.99 -12.04
N THR A 249 -19.10 15.13 -12.15
CA THR A 249 -19.41 15.96 -10.98
C THR A 249 -20.33 15.23 -9.99
N SER A 250 -21.30 14.45 -10.49
CA SER A 250 -22.21 13.70 -9.62
C SER A 250 -21.46 12.64 -8.82
N GLU A 251 -20.60 11.86 -9.49
CA GLU A 251 -19.73 10.86 -8.86
C GLU A 251 -18.77 11.51 -7.86
N GLY A 252 -18.15 12.64 -8.22
CA GLY A 252 -17.28 13.38 -7.31
C GLY A 252 -17.99 13.88 -6.05
N ILE A 253 -19.26 14.31 -6.14
CA ILE A 253 -20.04 14.68 -4.94
C ILE A 253 -20.38 13.44 -4.10
N ILE A 254 -20.78 12.32 -4.73
CA ILE A 254 -21.05 11.07 -4.02
C ILE A 254 -19.80 10.57 -3.29
N GLU A 255 -18.66 10.57 -3.97
CA GLU A 255 -17.36 10.21 -3.40
C GLU A 255 -16.98 11.14 -2.24
N ALA A 256 -17.16 12.45 -2.39
CA ALA A 256 -16.86 13.42 -1.33
C ALA A 256 -17.72 13.19 -0.08
N VAL A 257 -18.98 12.79 -0.25
CA VAL A 257 -19.88 12.45 0.86
C VAL A 257 -19.49 11.11 1.50
N LYS A 258 -19.10 10.11 0.69
CA LYS A 258 -18.53 8.85 1.20
C LYS A 258 -17.27 9.11 2.01
N ASP A 259 -16.35 9.93 1.51
CA ASP A 259 -15.11 10.31 2.20
C ASP A 259 -15.40 11.02 3.54
N ALA A 260 -16.35 11.96 3.56
CA ALA A 260 -16.76 12.66 4.77
C ALA A 260 -17.28 11.70 5.86
N LEU A 261 -18.01 10.66 5.46
CA LEU A 261 -18.64 9.70 6.36
C LEU A 261 -17.85 8.38 6.51
N ARG A 262 -16.70 8.28 5.84
CA ARG A 262 -15.82 7.11 5.81
C ARG A 262 -15.42 6.58 7.19
N PRO A 263 -15.15 7.43 8.21
CA PRO A 263 -14.83 6.96 9.56
C PRO A 263 -15.95 6.14 10.23
N PHE A 264 -17.18 6.20 9.70
CA PHE A 264 -18.35 5.50 10.20
C PHE A 264 -18.83 4.38 9.28
N ALA A 265 -18.09 4.09 8.20
CA ALA A 265 -18.35 2.92 7.38
C ALA A 265 -18.22 1.67 8.25
N GLN A 266 -19.24 0.79 8.19
CA GLN A 266 -19.13 -0.50 8.84
C GLN A 266 -18.00 -1.28 8.18
N THR A 267 -17.16 -1.94 8.98
CA THR A 267 -16.19 -2.94 8.50
C THR A 267 -16.94 -4.07 7.81
N SER A 268 -17.16 -3.95 6.51
CA SER A 268 -17.53 -5.07 5.67
C SER A 268 -16.26 -5.67 5.13
N ALA A 269 -15.89 -6.85 5.62
CA ALA A 269 -15.06 -7.74 4.83
C ALA A 269 -15.77 -7.92 3.48
N LYS A 270 -15.10 -7.60 2.36
CA LYS A 270 -15.56 -8.01 1.02
C LYS A 270 -15.93 -9.49 1.15
N PRO A 271 -17.19 -9.89 0.88
CA PRO A 271 -17.58 -11.28 1.01
C PRO A 271 -16.57 -12.11 0.21
N ALA A 272 -15.86 -13.02 0.88
CA ALA A 272 -14.98 -13.93 0.17
C ALA A 272 -15.81 -14.55 -0.94
N LEU A 273 -15.35 -14.38 -2.18
CA LEU A 273 -16.11 -14.79 -3.34
C LEU A 273 -16.41 -16.28 -3.22
N ASP A 274 -17.68 -16.60 -2.99
CA ASP A 274 -18.11 -17.96 -2.71
C ASP A 274 -18.29 -18.70 -4.03
N ILE A 275 -17.21 -19.31 -4.50
CA ILE A 275 -17.13 -20.01 -5.79
C ILE A 275 -18.24 -21.07 -5.91
N SER A 276 -18.69 -21.63 -4.78
CA SER A 276 -19.78 -22.62 -4.75
C SER A 276 -21.13 -22.09 -5.26
N LYS A 277 -21.33 -20.76 -5.22
CA LYS A 277 -22.54 -20.09 -5.68
C LYS A 277 -22.45 -19.59 -7.11
N ILE A 278 -21.31 -19.75 -7.78
CA ILE A 278 -21.13 -19.30 -9.17
C ILE A 278 -21.73 -20.36 -10.10
N ALA A 279 -22.46 -19.92 -11.14
CA ALA A 279 -22.98 -20.80 -12.17
C ALA A 279 -21.86 -21.53 -12.91
N ASP A 280 -22.18 -22.69 -13.48
CA ASP A 280 -21.21 -23.38 -14.31
C ASP A 280 -21.08 -22.63 -15.63
N GLY A 281 -19.85 -22.37 -16.04
CA GLY A 281 -19.60 -21.55 -17.22
C GLY A 281 -18.15 -21.10 -17.34
N THR A 282 -17.87 -20.44 -18.45
CA THR A 282 -16.58 -19.82 -18.73
C THR A 282 -16.76 -18.31 -18.74
N TYR A 283 -15.98 -17.62 -17.92
CA TYR A 283 -16.06 -16.17 -17.68
C TYR A 283 -14.75 -15.52 -18.09
N THR A 284 -14.83 -14.39 -18.77
CA THR A 284 -13.67 -13.65 -19.26
C THR A 284 -13.65 -12.25 -18.66
N ALA A 285 -12.49 -11.81 -18.20
CA ALA A 285 -12.29 -10.43 -17.80
C ALA A 285 -10.85 -9.98 -18.03
N THR A 286 -10.65 -8.67 -18.00
CA THR A 286 -9.33 -8.04 -18.12
C THR A 286 -8.83 -7.59 -16.76
N GLY A 287 -7.53 -7.76 -16.55
CA GLY A 287 -6.80 -7.26 -15.38
C GLY A 287 -5.58 -6.46 -15.81
N LEU A 288 -5.06 -5.66 -14.89
CA LEU A 288 -3.96 -4.74 -15.17
C LEU A 288 -2.66 -5.29 -14.58
N GLY A 289 -1.78 -5.78 -15.46
CA GLY A 289 -0.39 -6.10 -15.13
C GLY A 289 0.54 -4.91 -15.39
N LEU A 290 1.73 -5.16 -15.96
CA LEU A 290 2.50 -4.08 -16.58
C LEU A 290 1.76 -3.50 -17.78
N LYS A 291 0.93 -4.33 -18.42
CA LYS A 291 -0.05 -3.95 -19.43
C LYS A 291 -1.34 -4.73 -19.19
N GLU A 292 -2.39 -4.39 -19.95
CA GLU A 292 -3.64 -5.15 -19.88
C GLU A 292 -3.45 -6.60 -20.34
N LEU A 293 -4.07 -7.52 -19.61
CA LEU A 293 -4.13 -8.94 -19.93
C LEU A 293 -5.55 -9.47 -19.70
N GLU A 294 -5.95 -10.42 -20.53
CA GLU A 294 -7.28 -11.03 -20.54
C GLU A 294 -7.19 -12.47 -20.07
N VAL A 295 -8.02 -12.83 -19.09
CA VAL A 295 -8.08 -14.18 -18.52
C VAL A 295 -9.47 -14.76 -18.70
N SER A 296 -9.51 -16.05 -19.03
CA SER A 296 -10.69 -16.90 -19.10
C SER A 296 -10.66 -17.89 -17.93
N VAL A 297 -11.75 -17.95 -17.18
CA VAL A 297 -11.93 -18.79 -15.98
C VAL A 297 -13.12 -19.70 -16.19
N THR A 298 -12.93 -21.01 -16.05
CA THR A 298 -14.01 -22.00 -16.14
C THR A 298 -14.37 -22.51 -14.76
N VAL A 299 -15.65 -22.42 -14.42
CA VAL A 299 -16.25 -22.93 -13.19
C VAL A 299 -17.15 -24.12 -13.53
N LEU A 300 -16.97 -25.23 -12.82
CA LEU A 300 -17.83 -26.41 -12.88
C LEU A 300 -18.05 -26.95 -11.47
N ASP A 301 -19.30 -27.27 -11.12
CA ASP A 301 -19.71 -27.83 -9.84
C ASP A 301 -19.21 -27.00 -8.63
N GLY A 302 -19.21 -25.67 -8.78
CA GLY A 302 -18.75 -24.76 -7.73
C GLY A 302 -17.24 -24.77 -7.49
N LYS A 303 -16.46 -25.22 -8.50
CA LYS A 303 -15.00 -25.25 -8.48
C LYS A 303 -14.39 -24.62 -9.71
N ILE A 304 -13.25 -23.96 -9.55
CA ILE A 304 -12.46 -23.44 -10.67
C ILE A 304 -11.74 -24.63 -11.30
N THR A 305 -12.11 -24.99 -12.52
CA THR A 305 -11.48 -26.13 -13.22
C THR A 305 -10.37 -25.70 -14.16
N GLU A 306 -10.43 -24.47 -14.66
CA GLU A 306 -9.42 -23.97 -15.60
C GLU A 306 -9.30 -22.45 -15.49
N VAL A 307 -8.05 -21.96 -15.58
CA VAL A 307 -7.73 -20.55 -15.75
C VAL A 307 -6.75 -20.45 -16.92
N LYS A 308 -7.06 -19.63 -17.92
CA LYS A 308 -6.27 -19.43 -19.14
C LYS A 308 -6.06 -17.95 -19.40
N VAL A 309 -4.82 -17.53 -19.61
CA VAL A 309 -4.53 -16.21 -20.17
C VAL A 309 -4.81 -16.26 -21.67
N VAL A 310 -5.85 -15.56 -22.11
CA VAL A 310 -6.32 -15.53 -23.50
C VAL A 310 -5.50 -14.57 -24.34
N ARG A 311 -5.15 -13.43 -23.75
CA ARG A 311 -4.38 -12.37 -24.40
C ARG A 311 -3.53 -11.64 -23.37
N HIS A 312 -2.29 -11.30 -23.72
CA HIS A 312 -1.44 -10.44 -22.91
C HIS A 312 -0.45 -9.68 -23.81
N ASP A 313 0.04 -8.53 -23.35
CA ASP A 313 1.13 -7.77 -23.99
C ASP A 313 2.33 -7.57 -23.04
N GLU A 314 2.42 -8.46 -22.05
CA GLU A 314 3.44 -8.49 -21.01
C GLU A 314 4.86 -8.78 -21.55
N SER A 315 5.87 -8.49 -20.73
CA SER A 315 7.28 -8.59 -21.12
C SER A 315 7.71 -10.05 -21.32
N PRO A 316 8.09 -10.48 -22.55
CA PRO A 316 8.47 -11.86 -22.83
C PRO A 316 9.65 -12.34 -21.98
N GLY A 317 9.60 -13.56 -21.47
CA GLY A 317 10.66 -14.16 -20.65
C GLY A 317 10.66 -13.72 -19.18
N ILE A 318 10.12 -12.54 -18.86
CA ILE A 318 9.95 -12.05 -17.48
C ILE A 318 8.57 -12.46 -16.94
N ALA A 319 7.52 -12.32 -17.76
CA ALA A 319 6.15 -12.61 -17.38
C ALA A 319 5.80 -14.12 -17.44
N ASP A 320 6.55 -14.92 -18.19
CA ASP A 320 6.26 -16.33 -18.46
C ASP A 320 6.06 -17.17 -17.17
N PRO A 321 6.84 -16.97 -16.08
CA PRO A 321 6.60 -17.65 -14.81
C PRO A 321 5.23 -17.32 -14.20
N ALA A 322 4.78 -16.06 -14.26
CA ALA A 322 3.47 -15.64 -13.76
C ALA A 322 2.33 -16.14 -14.65
N LEU A 323 2.47 -15.99 -15.97
CA LEU A 323 1.49 -16.43 -16.98
C LEU A 323 1.18 -17.93 -16.89
N ASN A 324 2.16 -18.75 -16.48
CA ASN A 324 2.00 -20.19 -16.33
C ASN A 324 1.74 -20.65 -14.90
N GLY A 325 2.31 -19.95 -13.91
CA GLY A 325 2.29 -20.35 -12.50
C GLY A 325 1.03 -19.92 -11.77
N VAL A 326 0.61 -18.66 -11.94
CA VAL A 326 -0.53 -18.09 -11.21
C VAL A 326 -1.84 -18.78 -11.59
N PRO A 327 -2.16 -19.03 -12.89
CA PRO A 327 -3.36 -19.78 -13.24
C PRO A 327 -3.43 -21.18 -12.62
N LYS A 328 -2.29 -21.89 -12.56
CA LYS A 328 -2.22 -23.23 -11.94
C LYS A 328 -2.44 -23.15 -10.43
N ALA A 329 -1.81 -22.19 -9.77
CA ALA A 329 -1.96 -22.00 -8.33
C ALA A 329 -3.42 -21.68 -7.95
N ILE A 330 -4.13 -20.90 -8.77
CA ILE A 330 -5.55 -20.57 -8.53
C ILE A 330 -6.42 -21.82 -8.64
N VAL A 331 -6.20 -22.65 -9.66
CA VAL A 331 -6.92 -23.93 -9.82
C VAL A 331 -6.58 -24.91 -8.69
N GLU A 332 -5.32 -24.98 -8.26
CA GLU A 332 -4.90 -25.89 -7.19
C GLU A 332 -5.44 -25.47 -5.83
N LYS A 333 -5.31 -24.19 -5.48
CA LYS A 333 -5.75 -23.65 -4.18
C LYS A 333 -7.24 -23.35 -4.13
N GLN A 334 -7.95 -23.39 -5.27
CA GLN A 334 -9.35 -22.97 -5.39
C GLN A 334 -9.58 -21.57 -4.79
N SER A 335 -8.61 -20.68 -4.98
CA SER A 335 -8.58 -19.34 -4.40
C SER A 335 -7.96 -18.38 -5.38
N VAL A 336 -8.53 -17.19 -5.50
CA VAL A 336 -7.96 -16.10 -6.31
C VAL A 336 -6.77 -15.44 -5.59
N LYS A 337 -6.73 -15.54 -4.25
CA LYS A 337 -5.60 -15.06 -3.43
C LYS A 337 -4.50 -16.13 -3.43
N VAL A 338 -3.56 -16.01 -4.36
CA VAL A 338 -2.38 -16.86 -4.48
C VAL A 338 -1.09 -16.03 -4.46
N ASP A 339 0.04 -16.69 -4.28
CA ASP A 339 1.32 -16.00 -4.16
C ASP A 339 1.77 -15.46 -5.52
N ALA A 340 2.25 -14.22 -5.54
CA ALA A 340 2.82 -13.63 -6.73
C ALA A 340 4.15 -14.31 -7.09
N VAL A 341 4.46 -14.40 -8.38
CA VAL A 341 5.72 -14.99 -8.83
C VAL A 341 6.83 -13.96 -8.75
N SER A 342 7.92 -14.30 -8.06
CA SER A 342 9.10 -13.43 -7.90
C SER A 342 9.64 -12.97 -9.26
N GLY A 343 9.81 -11.65 -9.41
CA GLY A 343 10.25 -11.02 -10.66
C GLY A 343 9.14 -10.78 -11.69
N ALA A 344 7.91 -11.21 -11.40
CA ALA A 344 6.72 -11.04 -12.26
C ALA A 344 5.49 -10.60 -11.45
N THR A 345 5.69 -9.74 -10.44
CA THR A 345 4.67 -9.33 -9.46
C THR A 345 3.48 -8.65 -10.12
N PHE A 346 3.71 -7.65 -10.98
CA PHE A 346 2.65 -6.92 -11.68
C PHE A 346 1.81 -7.84 -12.56
N THR A 347 2.45 -8.71 -13.35
CA THR A 347 1.74 -9.70 -14.16
C THR A 347 0.93 -10.67 -13.28
N SER A 348 1.48 -11.09 -12.12
CA SER A 348 0.78 -11.98 -11.19
C SER A 348 -0.47 -11.32 -10.61
N GLN A 349 -0.37 -10.05 -10.22
CA GLN A 349 -1.49 -9.26 -9.71
C GLN A 349 -2.55 -9.05 -10.79
N GLY A 350 -2.16 -8.70 -12.03
CA GLY A 350 -3.08 -8.55 -13.15
C GLY A 350 -3.86 -9.82 -13.47
N ILE A 351 -3.25 -11.00 -13.35
CA ILE A 351 -3.95 -12.29 -13.50
C ILE A 351 -4.95 -12.51 -12.36
N MET A 352 -4.55 -12.29 -11.10
CA MET A 352 -5.44 -12.44 -9.95
C MET A 352 -6.64 -11.49 -10.03
N GLU A 353 -6.41 -10.24 -10.40
CA GLU A 353 -7.44 -9.23 -10.60
C GLU A 353 -8.40 -9.63 -11.74
N ALA A 354 -7.87 -10.08 -12.89
CA ALA A 354 -8.69 -10.54 -14.01
C ALA A 354 -9.58 -11.72 -13.60
N VAL A 355 -9.04 -12.69 -12.84
CA VAL A 355 -9.79 -13.83 -12.34
C VAL A 355 -10.88 -13.38 -11.36
N GLU A 356 -10.57 -12.45 -10.45
CA GLU A 356 -11.54 -11.91 -9.50
C GLU A 356 -12.69 -11.22 -10.21
N LYS A 357 -12.39 -10.36 -11.20
CA LYS A 357 -13.40 -9.67 -12.02
C LYS A 357 -14.25 -10.66 -12.82
N ALA A 358 -13.63 -11.69 -13.42
CA ALA A 358 -14.34 -12.70 -14.18
C ALA A 358 -15.34 -13.46 -13.30
N LEU A 359 -14.95 -13.81 -12.08
CA LEU A 359 -15.80 -14.53 -11.15
C LEU A 359 -16.83 -13.63 -10.44
N ALA A 360 -16.51 -12.37 -10.17
CA ALA A 360 -17.45 -11.39 -9.60
C ALA A 360 -18.53 -10.96 -10.60
N GLY A 361 -18.20 -10.91 -11.90
CA GLY A 361 -19.16 -10.67 -12.98
C GLY A 361 -19.98 -11.89 -13.39
N ALA A 362 -19.72 -13.06 -12.78
CA ALA A 362 -20.41 -14.29 -13.12
C ALA A 362 -21.81 -14.36 -12.47
N PRO A 363 -22.83 -14.90 -13.17
CA PRO A 363 -24.14 -15.14 -12.58
C PRO A 363 -24.07 -16.20 -11.48
N THR A 364 -24.80 -15.98 -10.39
CA THR A 364 -24.91 -16.92 -9.28
C THR A 364 -25.99 -17.99 -9.55
N LYS A 365 -25.81 -19.21 -9.00
CA LYS A 365 -26.79 -20.31 -9.07
C LYS A 365 -27.99 -20.10 -8.16
#